data_AF-A0A967E0R4-F1
#
_entry.id   AF-A0A967E0R4-F1
#
_cell.length_a   1.000
_cell.length_b   1.000
_cell.length_c   1.000
_cell.angle_alpha   90.00
_cell.angle_beta   90.00
_cell.angle_gamma   90.00
#
_symmetry.space_group_name_H-M   'P 1'
#
loop_
_entity.id
_entity.type
_entity.pdbx_description
1 polymer ?
#
loop_
_entity_poly.entity_id
_entity_poly.type
_entity_poly.pdbx_seq_one_letter_code
_entity_poly.pdbx_strand_id
1 'polypeptide(L)'
;MAFFNLLILSCRHQPQVEDFETSIGRIGQAELVHRFGYPQRLKRLGSGAEVWDYEFLSGGSRCVGYRVFFDEDQQSRSWERIPCR
;
A
#
# COMPACT_ATOMS: atom_id res chain seq x y z
N MET A 1 19.57 -41.74 -9.83
CA MET A 1 18.15 -41.74 -9.42
C MET A 1 18.01 -40.79 -8.24
N ALA A 2 17.41 -39.61 -8.49
CA ALA A 2 16.15 -39.13 -7.89
C ALA A 2 16.30 -38.68 -6.42
N PHE A 3 16.53 -37.38 -6.18
CA PHE A 3 15.55 -36.32 -5.91
C PHE A 3 14.74 -36.54 -4.62
N PHE A 4 14.90 -35.66 -3.61
CA PHE A 4 13.74 -35.02 -2.99
C PHE A 4 14.11 -33.75 -2.21
N ASN A 5 13.63 -32.62 -2.73
CA ASN A 5 13.61 -31.30 -2.11
C ASN A 5 12.70 -31.31 -0.88
N LEU A 6 13.19 -30.89 0.28
CA LEU A 6 12.34 -30.53 1.43
C LEU A 6 12.11 -29.02 1.45
N LEU A 7 11.05 -28.67 0.71
CA LEU A 7 10.13 -27.54 0.84
C LEU A 7 10.42 -26.57 2.01
N ILE A 8 11.09 -25.46 1.68
CA ILE A 8 11.02 -24.23 2.48
C ILE A 8 9.62 -23.63 2.24
N LEU A 9 8.68 -23.96 3.13
CA LEU A 9 7.40 -23.26 3.27
C LEU A 9 7.65 -21.93 4.00
N SER A 10 8.31 -20.98 3.35
CA SER A 10 8.18 -19.58 3.74
C SER A 10 6.80 -19.14 3.29
N CYS A 11 5.88 -18.94 4.25
CA CYS A 11 4.68 -18.14 4.03
C CYS A 11 5.08 -16.90 3.21
N ARG A 12 4.41 -16.65 2.09
CA ARG A 12 4.54 -15.43 1.29
C ARG A 12 4.24 -14.24 2.21
N HIS A 13 5.26 -13.75 2.91
CA HIS A 13 5.26 -12.42 3.50
C HIS A 13 4.94 -11.48 2.35
N GLN A 14 3.92 -10.64 2.51
CA GLN A 14 3.39 -9.87 1.41
C GLN A 14 4.20 -8.58 1.30
N PRO A 15 5.29 -8.57 0.51
CA PRO A 15 6.28 -7.51 0.60
C PRO A 15 5.66 -6.18 0.16
N GLN A 16 4.64 -6.23 -0.69
CA GLN A 16 3.92 -5.06 -1.18
C GLN A 16 3.31 -4.19 -0.07
N VAL A 17 2.80 -4.78 1.02
CA VAL A 17 2.14 -4.01 2.09
C VAL A 17 3.18 -3.34 3.00
N GLU A 18 4.24 -4.06 3.35
CA GLU A 18 5.33 -3.51 4.17
C GLU A 18 6.13 -2.47 3.40
N ASP A 19 6.40 -2.72 2.13
CA ASP A 19 7.03 -1.75 1.22
C ASP A 19 6.17 -0.50 1.07
N PHE A 20 4.84 -0.66 1.03
CA PHE A 20 3.90 0.46 1.02
C PHE A 20 4.02 1.27 2.32
N GLU A 21 3.81 0.64 3.48
CA GLU A 21 3.85 1.28 4.80
C GLU A 21 5.17 2.03 5.04
N THR A 22 6.30 1.46 4.62
CA THR A 22 7.65 2.03 4.80
C THR A 22 8.02 3.09 3.76
N SER A 23 7.28 3.18 2.64
CA SER A 23 7.51 4.19 1.61
C SER A 23 6.85 5.54 1.95
N ILE A 24 5.75 5.53 2.71
CA ILE A 24 5.02 6.74 3.09
C ILE A 24 5.91 7.67 3.91
N GLY A 25 5.83 8.97 3.63
CA GLY A 25 6.72 9.98 4.20
C GLY A 25 7.97 10.23 3.35
N ARG A 26 8.31 9.33 2.42
CA ARG A 26 9.51 9.43 1.57
C ARG A 26 9.19 9.68 0.11
N ILE A 27 8.03 9.23 -0.36
CA ILE A 27 7.64 9.33 -1.77
C ILE A 27 6.36 10.14 -1.96
N GLY A 28 6.23 10.78 -3.14
CA GLY A 28 5.06 11.56 -3.53
C GLY A 28 4.03 10.73 -4.31
N GLN A 29 2.95 11.40 -4.71
CA GLN A 29 1.82 10.81 -5.45
C GLN A 29 2.23 10.03 -6.70
N ALA A 30 3.07 10.62 -7.56
CA ALA A 30 3.47 9.99 -8.83
C ALA A 30 4.21 8.66 -8.60
N GLU A 31 5.11 8.63 -7.62
CA GLU A 31 5.89 7.44 -7.28
C GLU A 31 5.01 6.37 -6.60
N LEU A 32 4.04 6.77 -5.78
CA LEU A 32 3.05 5.84 -5.22
C LEU A 32 2.23 5.17 -6.32
N VAL A 33 1.77 5.93 -7.31
CA VAL A 33 1.04 5.39 -8.47
C VAL A 33 1.94 4.45 -9.28
N HIS A 34 3.20 4.83 -9.50
CA HIS A 34 4.14 4.02 -10.26
C HIS A 34 4.40 2.65 -9.60
N ARG A 35 4.57 2.63 -8.27
CA ARG A 35 4.93 1.42 -7.51
C ARG A 35 3.74 0.57 -7.10
N PHE A 36 2.61 1.17 -6.74
CA PHE A 36 1.48 0.48 -6.12
C PHE A 36 0.17 0.62 -6.91
N GLY A 37 0.17 1.38 -8.00
CA GLY A 37 -1.01 1.65 -8.81
C GLY A 37 -1.85 2.80 -8.28
N TYR A 38 -2.95 3.08 -8.98
CA TYR A 38 -3.90 4.10 -8.57
C TYR A 38 -4.68 3.70 -7.31
N PRO A 39 -5.02 4.65 -6.44
CA PRO A 39 -5.83 4.37 -5.26
C PRO A 39 -7.27 4.01 -5.64
N GLN A 40 -7.93 3.22 -4.81
CA GLN A 40 -9.35 2.87 -4.96
C GLN A 40 -10.25 4.09 -4.74
N ARG A 41 -9.85 5.03 -3.88
CA ARG A 41 -10.54 6.30 -3.69
C ARG A 41 -9.54 7.44 -3.55
N LEU A 42 -9.90 8.58 -4.13
CA LEU A 42 -9.16 9.83 -4.00
C LEU A 42 -10.12 10.92 -3.55
N LYS A 43 -9.72 11.69 -2.54
CA LYS A 43 -10.45 12.86 -2.06
C LYS A 43 -9.51 14.05 -1.94
N ARG A 44 -9.86 15.15 -2.62
CA ARG A 44 -9.21 16.44 -2.42
C ARG A 44 -9.88 17.19 -1.27
N LEU A 45 -9.08 17.73 -0.36
CA LEU A 45 -9.54 18.53 0.77
C LEU A 45 -9.64 20.01 0.36
N GLY A 46 -10.41 20.78 1.12
CA GLY A 46 -10.58 22.22 0.85
C GLY A 46 -9.27 23.03 0.97
N SER A 47 -8.25 22.49 1.63
CA SER A 47 -6.90 23.07 1.69
C SER A 47 -6.05 22.83 0.43
N GLY A 48 -6.50 21.99 -0.50
CA GLY A 48 -5.68 21.54 -1.63
C GLY A 48 -4.88 20.26 -1.36
N ALA A 49 -4.74 19.86 -0.09
CA ALA A 49 -4.22 18.56 0.30
C ALA A 49 -5.10 17.41 -0.22
N GLU A 50 -4.52 16.22 -0.35
CA GLU A 50 -5.24 15.04 -0.83
C GLU A 50 -5.18 13.88 0.15
N VAL A 51 -6.21 13.03 0.08
CA VAL A 51 -6.35 11.81 0.87
C VAL A 51 -6.70 10.67 -0.06
N TRP A 52 -5.87 9.64 -0.08
CA TRP A 52 -6.03 8.50 -0.97
C TRP A 52 -6.26 7.22 -0.16
N ASP A 53 -7.24 6.41 -0.54
CA ASP A 53 -7.48 5.10 0.06
C ASP A 53 -6.95 4.00 -0.89
N TYR A 54 -6.10 3.13 -0.36
CA TYR A 54 -5.56 1.94 -1.00
C TYR A 54 -6.11 0.67 -0.37
N GLU A 55 -6.36 -0.35 -1.16
CA GLU A 55 -6.80 -1.66 -0.70
C GLU A 55 -5.94 -2.75 -1.34
N PHE A 56 -5.31 -3.59 -0.52
CA PHE A 56 -4.44 -4.68 -0.94
C PHE A 56 -5.05 -6.04 -0.59
N LEU A 57 -4.90 -7.01 -1.48
CA LEU A 57 -5.31 -8.40 -1.22
C LEU A 57 -4.18 -9.16 -0.52
N SER A 58 -4.28 -9.34 0.79
CA SER A 58 -3.40 -10.22 1.57
C SER A 58 -3.81 -11.67 1.49
N GLY A 59 -2.81 -12.56 1.43
CA GLY A 59 -2.97 -13.98 1.11
C GLY A 59 -4.20 -14.64 1.77
N GLY A 60 -4.96 -15.39 0.98
CA GLY A 60 -6.19 -16.06 1.45
C GLY A 60 -7.43 -15.16 1.52
N SER A 61 -7.54 -14.16 0.64
CA SER A 61 -8.71 -13.27 0.51
C SER A 61 -8.89 -12.24 1.63
N ARG A 62 -7.84 -11.98 2.43
CA ARG A 62 -7.90 -10.94 3.47
C ARG A 62 -7.55 -9.59 2.86
N CYS A 63 -8.53 -8.71 2.75
CA CYS A 63 -8.27 -7.35 2.30
C CYS A 63 -7.70 -6.50 3.45
N VAL A 64 -6.70 -5.67 3.14
CA VAL A 64 -6.16 -4.66 4.06
C VAL A 64 -6.26 -3.29 3.40
N GLY A 65 -6.94 -2.36 4.07
CA GLY A 65 -7.14 -1.00 3.60
C GLY A 65 -6.20 -0.02 4.29
N TYR A 66 -5.72 0.96 3.53
CA TYR A 66 -4.88 2.06 3.99
C TYR A 66 -5.43 3.38 3.50
N ARG A 67 -5.36 4.40 4.35
CA ARG A 67 -5.56 5.79 3.96
C ARG A 67 -4.24 6.52 4.06
N VAL A 68 -3.85 7.20 3.01
CA VAL A 68 -2.64 8.02 2.93
C VAL A 68 -3.03 9.49 2.87
N PHE A 69 -2.35 10.30 3.67
CA PHE A 69 -2.51 11.74 3.71
C PHE A 69 -1.35 12.42 3.00
N PHE A 70 -1.67 13.35 2.12
CA PHE A 70 -0.72 14.16 1.37
C PHE A 70 -0.80 15.61 1.82
N ASP A 71 0.30 16.34 1.69
CA ASP A 71 0.28 17.79 1.79
C ASP A 71 -0.05 18.44 0.43
N GLU A 72 0.00 19.77 0.40
CA GLU A 72 -0.27 20.58 -0.79
C GLU A 72 0.78 20.39 -1.89
N ASP A 73 2.00 19.95 -1.53
CA ASP A 73 3.09 19.63 -2.44
C ASP A 73 3.01 18.20 -2.97
N GLN A 74 1.90 17.49 -2.71
CA GLN A 74 1.66 16.09 -3.12
C GLN A 74 2.66 15.10 -2.52
N GLN A 75 3.32 15.47 -1.42
CA GLN A 75 4.21 14.59 -0.68
C GLN A 75 3.40 13.80 0.34
N SER A 76 3.61 12.48 0.40
CA SER A 76 2.95 11.66 1.42
C SER A 76 3.51 12.00 2.80
N ARG A 77 2.63 12.11 3.81
CA ARG A 77 3.00 12.50 5.18
C ARG A 77 2.80 11.39 6.18
N SER A 78 1.65 10.73 6.11
CA SER A 78 1.26 9.69 7.06
C SER A 78 0.26 8.74 6.43
N TRP A 79 0.04 7.61 7.11
CA TRP A 79 -1.01 6.66 6.75
C TRP A 79 -1.71 6.13 8.00
N GLU A 80 -2.94 5.65 7.81
CA GLU A 80 -3.69 4.89 8.81
C GLU A 80 -4.32 3.65 8.17
N ARG A 81 -4.50 2.58 8.97
CA ARG A 81 -5.25 1.40 8.53
C ARG A 81 -6.74 1.69 8.56
N ILE A 82 -7.43 1.29 7.50
CA ILE A 82 -8.88 1.41 7.38
C ILE A 82 -9.50 0.04 7.02
N PRO A 83 -10.78 -0.20 7.34
CA PRO A 83 -11.49 -1.33 6.79
C PRO A 83 -11.55 -1.23 5.26
N CYS A 84 -11.39 -2.37 4.57
CA CYS A 84 -11.73 -2.44 3.16
C CYS A 84 -13.23 -2.24 2.95
N ARG A 85 -13.61 -1.73 1.78
CA ARG A 85 -15.02 -1.49 1.44
C ARG A 85 -15.50 -2.32 0.27
#